data_AF-A0A947EAW8-F1
#
_entry.id   AF-A0A947EAW8-F1
#
_cell.length_a   1.000
_cell.length_b   1.000
_cell.length_c   1.000
_cell.angle_alpha   90.00
_cell.angle_beta   90.00
_cell.angle_gamma   90.00
#
_symmetry.space_group_name_H-M   'P 1'
#
loop_
_entity.id
_entity.type
_entity.pdbx_description
1 polymer ?
#
loop_
_entity_poly.entity_id
_entity_poly.type
_entity_poly.pdbx_seq_one_letter_code
_entity_poly.pdbx_strand_id
1 'polypeptide(L)' 'MTAPHTNVPPMKLSGLEPILIGEGSLFVNIGERTNVTGSKAFARLILNGQFEEALAVARQQVENGAQVIDINMDE' A
#
# COMPACT_ATOMS: atom_id res chain seq x y z
N MET A 1 -11.78 37.40 3.82
CA MET A 1 -12.68 36.58 2.99
C MET A 1 -12.09 35.18 2.98
N THR A 2 -12.59 34.27 3.82
CA THR A 2 -12.16 32.87 3.80
C THR A 2 -12.86 32.18 2.62
N ALA A 3 -12.08 31.52 1.76
CA ALA A 3 -12.65 30.72 0.68
C ALA A 3 -13.60 29.66 1.27
N PRO A 4 -14.68 29.29 0.59
CA PRO A 4 -15.55 28.22 1.06
C PRO A 4 -14.73 26.95 1.20
N HIS A 5 -14.71 26.37 2.41
CA HIS A 5 -14.19 25.03 2.62
C HIS A 5 -15.07 24.07 1.83
N THR A 6 -14.65 23.68 0.63
CA THR A 6 -15.28 22.55 -0.06
C THR A 6 -15.04 21.34 0.81
N ASN A 7 -16.07 20.88 1.50
CA ASN A 7 -16.02 19.70 2.34
C ASN A 7 -15.82 18.48 1.44
N VAL A 8 -14.56 18.14 1.18
CA VAL A 8 -14.20 16.99 0.36
C VAL A 8 -14.49 15.74 1.20
N PRO A 9 -15.38 14.84 0.76
CA PRO A 9 -15.62 13.60 1.48
C PRO A 9 -14.30 12.81 1.64
N PRO A 10 -14.07 12.15 2.80
CA PRO A 10 -12.86 11.38 2.99
C PRO A 10 -12.78 10.25 1.96
N MET A 11 -11.57 10.00 1.45
CA MET A 11 -11.27 8.79 0.70
C MET A 11 -11.48 7.58 1.62
N LYS A 12 -12.21 6.59 1.12
CA LYS A 12 -12.54 5.38 1.87
C LYS A 12 -11.87 4.21 1.18
N LEU A 13 -11.03 3.50 1.92
CA LEU A 13 -10.42 2.25 1.48
C LEU A 13 -10.70 1.18 2.53
N SER A 14 -10.47 -0.08 2.17
CA SER A 14 -10.61 -1.18 3.13
C SER A 14 -9.77 -2.38 2.72
N GLY A 15 -9.14 -3.01 3.70
CA GLY A 15 -8.76 -4.41 3.64
C GLY A 15 -9.78 -5.23 4.42
N LEU A 16 -9.36 -5.83 5.53
CA LEU A 16 -10.28 -6.41 6.52
C LEU A 16 -10.97 -5.32 7.37
N GLU A 17 -10.26 -4.22 7.61
CA GLU A 17 -10.77 -3.06 8.36
C GLU A 17 -10.84 -1.84 7.44
N PRO A 18 -11.84 -0.95 7.62
CA PRO A 18 -11.95 0.27 6.86
C PRO A 18 -10.91 1.31 7.29
N ILE A 19 -10.38 2.07 6.34
CA ILE A 19 -9.56 3.27 6.56
C ILE A 19 -10.22 4.48 5.88
N LEU A 20 -10.32 5.58 6.64
CA LEU A 20 -10.84 6.86 6.17
C LEU A 20 -9.70 7.87 6.12
N ILE A 21 -9.39 8.36 4.92
CA ILE A 21 -8.32 9.34 4.67
C ILE A 21 -8.98 10.66 4.29
N GLY A 22 -8.92 11.64 5.18
CA GLY A 22 -9.59 12.92 5.00
C GLY A 22 -8.85 14.07 5.67
N GLU A 23 -9.57 15.15 5.92
CA GLU A 23 -9.02 16.30 6.65
C GLU A 23 -8.54 15.87 8.04
N GLY A 24 -7.27 16.17 8.37
CA GLY A 24 -6.64 15.78 9.64
C GLY A 24 -5.95 14.42 9.64
N SER A 25 -6.05 13.62 8.57
CA SER A 25 -5.24 12.41 8.42
C SER A 25 -3.74 12.77 8.25
N LEU A 26 -2.85 11.94 8.81
CA LEU A 26 -1.42 12.03 8.54
C LEU A 26 -1.08 11.54 7.12
N PHE A 27 0.18 11.66 6.74
CA PHE A 27 0.68 11.10 5.48
C PHE A 27 0.39 9.60 5.38
N VAL A 28 0.01 9.15 4.19
CA VAL A 28 -0.29 7.75 3.90
C VAL A 28 0.86 7.15 3.12
N ASN A 29 1.61 6.26 3.78
CA ASN A 29 2.69 5.51 3.17
C ASN A 29 2.11 4.32 2.38
N ILE A 30 2.50 4.24 1.11
CA ILE A 30 2.19 3.12 0.22
C ILE A 30 3.46 2.29 0.07
N GLY A 31 3.43 1.01 0.48
CA GLY A 31 4.55 0.09 0.35
C GLY A 31 4.69 -0.43 -1.09
N GLU A 32 5.83 -0.15 -1.73
CA GLU A 32 6.09 -0.42 -3.15
C GLU A 32 6.83 -1.73 -3.45
N ARG A 33 7.34 -2.44 -2.43
CA ARG A 33 8.32 -3.53 -2.64
C ARG A 33 7.71 -4.82 -3.22
N THR A 34 6.40 -4.91 -3.23
CA THR A 34 5.57 -5.98 -3.78
C THR A 34 5.29 -5.75 -5.27
N ASN A 35 6.36 -5.52 -6.03
CA ASN A 35 6.30 -5.13 -7.43
C ASN A 35 7.30 -5.96 -8.25
N VAL A 36 6.80 -6.82 -9.15
CA VAL A 36 7.62 -7.72 -9.99
C VAL A 36 8.55 -6.90 -10.90
N THR A 37 8.05 -5.91 -11.62
CA THR A 37 8.88 -5.05 -12.48
C THR A 37 9.92 -4.24 -11.71
N GLY A 38 9.56 -3.75 -10.52
CA GLY A 38 10.37 -2.81 -9.72
C GLY A 38 11.34 -3.46 -8.74
N SER A 39 11.17 -4.75 -8.41
CA SER A 39 11.95 -5.43 -7.36
C SER A 39 12.45 -6.78 -7.84
N LYS A 40 13.76 -6.86 -8.17
CA LYS A 40 14.43 -8.13 -8.54
C LYS A 40 14.26 -9.22 -7.48
N ALA A 41 14.25 -8.84 -6.21
CA ALA A 41 14.07 -9.78 -5.11
C ALA A 41 12.64 -10.35 -5.09
N PHE A 42 11.62 -9.49 -5.23
CA PHE A 42 10.23 -9.91 -5.26
C PHE A 42 9.90 -10.72 -6.53
N ALA A 43 10.36 -10.26 -7.70
CA ALA A 43 10.25 -10.97 -8.97
C ALA A 43 10.74 -12.42 -8.86
N ARG A 44 11.94 -12.63 -8.29
CA ARG A 44 12.49 -13.97 -8.08
C ARG A 44 11.57 -14.85 -7.22
N LEU A 45 10.99 -14.32 -6.15
CA LEU A 45 10.09 -15.08 -5.29
C LEU A 45 8.83 -15.49 -6.05
N ILE A 46 8.21 -14.55 -6.78
CA ILE A 46 6.99 -14.80 -7.55
C ILE A 46 7.25 -15.80 -8.69
N LEU A 47 8.29 -15.60 -9.50
CA LEU A 47 8.62 -16.48 -10.63
C LEU A 47 8.97 -17.91 -10.20
N ASN A 48 9.52 -18.07 -8.99
CA ASN A 48 9.82 -19.38 -8.41
C ASN A 48 8.65 -19.98 -7.60
N GLY A 49 7.49 -19.32 -7.55
CA GLY A 49 6.32 -19.79 -6.79
C GLY A 49 6.48 -19.73 -5.26
N GLN A 50 7.43 -18.94 -4.76
CA GLN A 50 7.76 -18.80 -3.34
C GLN A 50 6.84 -17.78 -2.66
N PHE A 51 5.55 -18.10 -2.58
CA PHE A 51 4.52 -17.15 -2.16
C PHE A 51 4.54 -16.83 -0.66
N GLU A 52 4.99 -17.73 0.20
CA GLU A 52 5.08 -17.47 1.65
C GLU A 52 6.15 -16.41 1.95
N GLU A 53 7.30 -16.50 1.28
CA GLU A 53 8.37 -15.52 1.36
C GLU A 53 7.95 -14.20 0.71
N ALA A 54 7.22 -14.23 -0.41
CA ALA A 54 6.67 -13.03 -1.03
C ALA A 54 5.67 -12.32 -0.09
N LEU A 55 4.84 -13.09 0.61
CA LEU A 55 3.90 -12.56 1.60
C LEU A 55 4.62 -11.96 2.82
N ALA A 56 5.77 -12.51 3.22
CA ALA A 56 6.62 -11.90 4.24
C ALA A 56 7.12 -10.50 3.84
N VAL A 57 7.42 -10.27 2.55
CA VAL A 57 7.78 -8.92 2.04
C VAL A 57 6.63 -7.93 2.27
N ALA A 58 5.39 -8.32 1.97
CA ALA A 58 4.22 -7.48 2.23
C ALA A 58 4.04 -7.18 3.72
N ARG A 59 4.11 -8.22 4.57
CA ARG A 59 4.00 -8.07 6.04
C ARG A 59 5.03 -7.12 6.61
N GLN A 60 6.29 -7.27 6.22
CA GLN A 60 7.35 -6.40 6.69
C GLN A 60 7.14 -4.94 6.31
N GLN A 61 6.51 -4.64 5.17
CA GLN A 61 6.15 -3.26 4.82
C GLN A 61 5.09 -2.69 5.77
N VAL A 62 4.07 -3.47 6.14
CA VAL A 62 3.05 -3.08 7.11
C VAL A 62 3.67 -2.85 8.49
N GLU A 63 4.51 -3.78 8.96
CA GLU A 63 5.24 -3.65 10.24
C GLU A 63 6.14 -2.41 10.27
N ASN A 64 6.66 -1.98 9.13
CA ASN A 64 7.46 -0.77 8.97
C ASN A 64 6.63 0.49 8.70
N GLY A 65 5.30 0.44 8.82
CA GLY A 65 4.42 1.61 8.78
C GLY A 65 3.76 1.90 7.44
N ALA A 66 3.82 1.00 6.46
CA ALA A 66 2.98 1.11 5.27
C ALA A 66 1.50 0.89 5.64
N GLN A 67 0.65 1.86 5.32
CA GLN A 67 -0.80 1.77 5.55
C GLN A 67 -1.53 1.09 4.40
N VAL A 68 -0.95 1.16 3.20
CA VAL A 68 -1.43 0.52 1.97
C VAL A 68 -0.25 -0.20 1.33
N ILE A 69 -0.52 -1.32 0.67
CA ILE A 69 0.47 -2.06 -0.11
C ILE A 69 0.10 -1.95 -1.58
N ASP A 70 1.03 -1.51 -2.41
CA ASP A 70 0.91 -1.57 -3.86
C ASP A 70 1.30 -2.96 -4.36
N ILE A 71 0.52 -3.55 -5.26
CA ILE A 71 0.77 -4.89 -5.80
C ILE A 71 0.88 -4.79 -7.31
N ASN A 72 2.06 -5.11 -7.84
CA ASN A 72 2.28 -5.24 -9.28
C ASN A 72 2.84 -6.62 -9.61
N MET A 73 2.12 -7.33 -10.49
CA MET A 73 2.45 -8.68 -10.96
C MET A 73 2.83 -8.72 -12.45
N ASP A 74 2.88 -7.57 -13.11
CA ASP A 74 3.29 -7.45 -14.49
C ASP A 74 4.83 -7.58 -14.61
N GLU A 75 5.30 -8.24 -15.67
CA GLU A 75 6.72 -8.43 -16.00
C GLU A 75 7.10 -7.67 -17.28
#